data_AF-A0A645G1G0-F1
#
_entry.id   AF-A0A645G1G0-F1
#
_cell.length_a   1.000
_cell.length_b   1.000
_cell.length_c   1.000
_cell.angle_alpha   90.00
_cell.angle_beta   90.00
_cell.angle_gamma   90.00
#
_symmetry.space_group_name_H-M   'P 1'
#
loop_
_entity.id
_entity.type
_entity.pdbx_description
1 polymer ?
#
loop_
_entity_poly.entity_id
_entity_poly.type
_entity_poly.pdbx_seq_one_letter_code
_entity_poly.pdbx_strand_id
1 'polypeptide(L)'
;MMLLRELLETHDAVAILSEKMATRPAQVNLRAQLESYLQLSFIFMNDTHERAKAYHVDSVLKKIELYKYMASINELSRTQSDVLINNLETMLSNAEYIKIRDLIRNMRAKHNQQYAPWYKAYDANAKNLKELANIINRDDTYKLYGPLSKYAHGFMAMEGVQIDSDKTPAIRPLRLPLNYVDILNISGILSADSIRRVYSYYCTNWQNSFGLWYNFWSSEVEKFDHDFSAIKFL
;
A
#
# COMPACT_ATOMS: atom_id res chain seq x y z
N MET A 1 -6.84 9.76 -2.91
CA MET A 1 -5.65 9.80 -3.78
C MET A 1 -4.34 9.37 -3.10
N MET A 2 -4.20 9.48 -1.76
CA MET A 2 -2.97 9.06 -1.05
C MET A 2 -2.70 7.54 -1.08
N LEU A 3 -3.70 6.67 -0.88
CA LEU A 3 -3.50 5.21 -0.94
C LEU A 3 -3.03 4.70 -2.30
N LEU A 4 -3.58 5.23 -3.40
CA LEU A 4 -3.13 4.85 -4.74
C LEU A 4 -1.67 5.25 -4.95
N ARG A 5 -1.31 6.47 -4.52
CA ARG A 5 0.08 6.93 -4.60
C ARG A 5 1.02 6.05 -3.78
N GLU A 6 0.67 5.77 -2.53
CA GLU A 6 1.44 4.87 -1.64
C GLU A 6 1.59 3.48 -2.26
N LEU A 7 0.53 2.96 -2.90
CA LEU A 7 0.56 1.69 -3.60
C LEU A 7 1.52 1.69 -4.80
N LEU A 8 1.54 2.77 -5.59
CA LEU A 8 2.44 2.90 -6.74
C LEU A 8 3.90 3.14 -6.31
N GLU A 9 4.12 3.92 -5.25
CA GLU A 9 5.45 4.14 -4.68
C GLU A 9 6.04 2.85 -4.09
N THR A 10 5.21 2.07 -3.38
CA THR A 10 5.64 0.78 -2.86
C THR A 10 5.88 -0.24 -3.97
N HIS A 11 5.11 -0.20 -5.07
CA HIS A 11 5.37 -1.00 -6.27
C HIS A 11 6.72 -0.65 -6.91
N ASP A 12 7.00 0.64 -7.11
CA ASP A 12 8.28 1.11 -7.66
C ASP A 12 9.46 0.70 -6.77
N ALA A 13 9.30 0.86 -5.45
CA ALA A 13 10.29 0.37 -4.49
C ALA A 13 10.52 -1.15 -4.60
N VAL A 14 9.45 -1.95 -4.75
CA VAL A 14 9.57 -3.40 -4.97
C VAL A 14 10.34 -3.70 -6.26
N ALA A 15 10.06 -2.97 -7.35
CA ALA A 15 10.73 -3.16 -8.64
C ALA A 15 12.23 -2.86 -8.53
N ILE A 16 12.61 -1.70 -7.99
CA ILE A 16 14.00 -1.28 -7.78
C ILE A 16 14.74 -2.29 -6.90
N LEU A 17 14.14 -2.72 -5.79
CA LEU A 17 14.76 -3.67 -4.86
C LEU A 17 14.91 -5.06 -5.50
N SER A 18 13.93 -5.49 -6.29
CA SER A 18 13.98 -6.77 -7.01
C SER A 18 15.09 -6.77 -8.08
N GLU A 19 15.27 -5.66 -8.81
CA GLU A 19 16.36 -5.48 -9.78
C GLU A 19 17.74 -5.63 -9.12
N LYS A 20 17.88 -5.16 -7.88
CA LYS A 20 19.12 -5.30 -7.09
C LYS A 20 19.20 -6.60 -6.28
N MET A 21 18.30 -7.55 -6.51
CA MET A 21 18.20 -8.82 -5.78
C MET A 21 18.08 -8.64 -4.25
N ALA A 22 17.54 -7.50 -3.81
CA ALA A 22 17.27 -7.15 -2.42
C ALA A 22 15.86 -7.63 -2.03
N THR A 23 15.65 -8.94 -2.13
CA THR A 23 14.33 -9.59 -2.01
C THR A 23 13.69 -9.42 -0.63
N ARG A 24 14.49 -9.46 0.45
CA ARG A 24 14.00 -9.24 1.83
C ARG A 24 13.47 -7.81 2.03
N PRO A 25 14.22 -6.73 1.71
CA PRO A 25 13.66 -5.38 1.67
C PRO A 25 12.44 -5.25 0.75
N ALA A 26 12.43 -5.94 -0.39
CA ALA A 26 11.28 -5.90 -1.30
C ALA A 26 10.01 -6.49 -0.64
N GLN A 27 10.13 -7.56 0.15
CA GLN A 27 9.00 -8.14 0.90
C GLN A 27 8.41 -7.17 1.94
N VAL A 28 9.24 -6.32 2.56
CA VAL A 28 8.75 -5.28 3.50
C VAL A 28 7.87 -4.28 2.76
N ASN A 29 8.30 -3.84 1.58
CA ASN A 29 7.51 -2.93 0.73
C ASN A 29 6.26 -3.61 0.18
N LEU A 30 6.35 -4.88 -0.23
CA LEU A 30 5.20 -5.66 -0.67
C LEU A 30 4.15 -5.83 0.43
N ARG A 31 4.57 -5.93 1.70
CA ARG A 31 3.64 -5.93 2.84
C ARG A 31 2.85 -4.61 2.90
N ALA A 32 3.53 -3.48 2.86
CA ALA A 32 2.90 -2.16 2.89
C ALA A 32 1.95 -1.97 1.68
N GLN A 33 2.38 -2.44 0.51
CA GLN A 33 1.55 -2.44 -0.70
C GLN A 33 0.28 -3.27 -0.52
N LEU A 34 0.37 -4.48 0.08
CA LEU A 34 -0.79 -5.32 0.39
C LEU A 34 -1.75 -4.64 1.35
N GLU A 35 -1.26 -3.97 2.39
CA GLU A 35 -2.10 -3.21 3.33
C GLU A 35 -2.85 -2.07 2.62
N SER A 36 -2.17 -1.35 1.73
CA SER A 36 -2.75 -0.30 0.90
C SER A 36 -3.78 -0.87 -0.08
N TYR A 37 -3.51 -2.02 -0.69
CA TYR A 37 -4.42 -2.73 -1.59
C TYR A 37 -5.73 -3.09 -0.90
N LEU A 38 -5.68 -3.69 0.29
CA LEU A 38 -6.87 -4.09 1.04
C LEU A 38 -7.71 -2.88 1.44
N GLN A 39 -7.06 -1.81 1.91
CA GLN A 39 -7.74 -0.56 2.28
C GLN A 39 -8.38 0.12 1.07
N LEU A 40 -7.68 0.21 -0.05
CA LEU A 40 -8.21 0.79 -1.28
C LEU A 40 -9.37 -0.03 -1.84
N SER A 41 -9.25 -1.35 -1.81
CA SER A 41 -10.31 -2.27 -2.23
C SER A 41 -11.56 -2.11 -1.37
N PHE A 42 -11.39 -1.89 -0.05
CA PHE A 42 -12.50 -1.60 0.84
C PHE A 42 -13.16 -0.25 0.54
N ILE A 43 -12.40 0.78 0.17
CA ILE A 43 -12.97 2.07 -0.27
C ILE A 43 -13.87 1.87 -1.49
N PHE A 44 -13.44 1.10 -2.48
CA PHE A 44 -14.20 0.88 -3.73
C PHE A 44 -15.30 -0.19 -3.66
N MET A 45 -15.75 -0.57 -2.47
CA MET A 45 -17.02 -1.31 -2.34
C MET A 45 -18.22 -0.34 -2.39
N ASN A 46 -19.31 -0.66 -1.70
CA ASN A 46 -20.46 0.23 -1.56
C ASN A 46 -20.08 1.51 -0.79
N ASP A 47 -20.73 2.63 -1.09
CA ASP A 47 -20.53 3.93 -0.43
C ASP A 47 -19.10 4.51 -0.56
N THR A 48 -18.50 4.38 -1.75
CA THR A 48 -17.12 4.83 -2.04
C THR A 48 -16.79 6.21 -1.51
N HIS A 49 -17.71 7.18 -1.70
CA HIS A 49 -17.52 8.55 -1.26
C HIS A 49 -17.34 8.65 0.26
N GLU A 50 -18.23 8.00 1.01
CA GLU A 50 -18.24 8.01 2.46
C GLU A 50 -17.04 7.26 3.04
N ARG A 51 -16.66 6.12 2.47
CA ARG A 51 -15.45 5.38 2.88
C ARG A 51 -14.16 6.15 2.61
N ALA A 52 -14.05 6.77 1.43
CA ALA A 52 -12.91 7.63 1.09
C ALA A 52 -12.80 8.81 2.06
N LYS A 53 -13.94 9.37 2.48
CA LYS A 53 -14.02 10.43 3.49
C LYS A 53 -13.50 9.98 4.85
N ALA A 54 -13.85 8.79 5.37
CA ALA A 54 -13.24 8.31 6.61
C ALA A 54 -11.74 8.14 6.51
N TYR A 55 -11.26 7.54 5.42
CA TYR A 55 -9.82 7.38 5.22
C TYR A 55 -9.12 8.74 5.22
N HIS A 56 -9.69 9.74 4.54
CA HIS A 56 -9.14 11.09 4.51
C HIS A 56 -9.09 11.71 5.90
N VAL A 57 -10.20 11.66 6.65
CA VAL A 57 -10.26 12.17 8.03
C VAL A 57 -9.26 11.47 8.94
N ASP A 58 -9.14 10.14 8.86
CA ASP A 58 -8.17 9.38 9.65
C ASP A 58 -6.72 9.79 9.35
N SER A 59 -6.38 9.95 8.06
CA SER A 59 -5.07 10.40 7.61
C SER A 59 -4.75 11.81 8.13
N VAL A 60 -5.73 12.73 8.10
CA VAL A 60 -5.57 14.09 8.61
C VAL A 60 -5.36 14.08 10.12
N LEU A 61 -6.13 13.29 10.86
CA LEU A 61 -5.94 13.12 12.31
C LEU A 61 -4.55 12.53 12.63
N LYS A 62 -4.05 11.56 11.84
CA LYS A 62 -2.68 11.04 12.00
C LYS A 62 -1.63 12.11 11.73
N LYS A 63 -1.85 12.97 10.73
CA LYS A 63 -0.95 14.09 10.41
C LYS A 63 -0.91 15.13 11.52
N ILE A 64 -2.04 15.40 12.17
CA ILE A 64 -2.09 16.25 13.38
C ILE A 64 -1.23 15.65 14.50
N GLU A 65 -1.37 14.35 14.78
CA GLU A 65 -0.57 13.67 15.79
C GLU A 65 0.93 13.67 15.44
N LEU A 66 1.29 13.51 14.15
CA LEU A 66 2.67 13.64 13.68
C LEU A 66 3.24 15.04 13.97
N TYR A 67 2.50 16.10 13.69
CA TYR A 67 2.97 17.47 13.95
C TYR A 67 3.12 17.76 15.45
N LYS A 68 2.21 17.25 16.29
CA LYS A 68 2.36 17.30 17.75
C LYS A 68 3.64 16.58 18.19
N TYR A 69 3.89 15.40 17.64
CA TYR A 69 5.10 14.63 17.94
C TYR A 69 6.37 15.36 17.50
N MET A 70 6.44 15.85 16.26
CA MET A 70 7.59 16.61 15.75
C MET A 70 7.89 17.86 16.60
N ALA A 71 6.86 18.55 17.08
CA ALA A 71 7.02 19.67 18.00
C ALA A 71 7.55 19.23 19.38
N SER A 72 7.16 18.04 19.85
CA SER A 72 7.63 17.48 21.13
C SER A 72 9.11 17.10 21.11
N ILE A 73 9.65 16.75 19.94
CA ILE A 73 11.07 16.41 19.74
C ILE A 73 11.89 17.57 19.14
N ASN A 74 11.29 18.77 19.04
CA ASN A 74 11.91 19.99 18.48
C ASN A 74 12.37 19.89 17.01
N GLU A 75 11.87 18.91 16.24
CA GLU A 75 12.07 18.83 14.78
C GLU A 75 11.20 19.83 14.01
N LEU A 76 10.19 20.39 14.69
CA LEU A 76 9.33 21.45 14.17
C LEU A 76 9.12 22.50 15.27
N SER A 77 9.23 23.79 14.95
CA SER A 77 8.93 24.82 15.94
C SER A 77 7.47 24.74 16.38
N ARG A 78 7.19 25.04 17.66
CA ARG A 78 5.82 25.03 18.20
C ARG A 78 4.88 25.91 17.37
N THR A 79 5.31 27.11 17.01
CA THR A 79 4.54 28.05 16.18
C THR A 79 4.19 27.45 14.81
N GLN A 80 5.14 26.81 14.12
CA GLN A 80 4.86 26.15 12.84
C GLN A 80 3.91 24.97 12.99
N SER A 81 4.10 24.16 14.05
CA SER A 81 3.21 23.04 14.35
C SER A 81 1.77 23.51 14.60
N ASP A 82 1.59 24.56 15.41
CA ASP A 82 0.28 25.11 15.73
C ASP A 82 -0.45 25.62 14.48
N VAL A 83 0.26 26.32 13.58
CA VAL A 83 -0.31 26.77 12.29
C VAL A 83 -0.77 25.58 11.44
N LEU A 84 0.07 24.56 11.31
CA LEU A 84 -0.26 23.37 10.53
C LEU A 84 -1.43 22.59 11.11
N ILE A 85 -1.46 22.41 12.44
CA ILE A 85 -2.55 21.75 13.16
C ILE A 85 -3.84 22.53 13.00
N ASN A 86 -3.82 23.85 13.21
CA ASN A 86 -5.01 24.70 13.09
C ASN A 86 -5.61 24.67 11.68
N ASN A 87 -4.78 24.63 10.64
CA ASN A 87 -5.25 24.49 9.26
C ASN A 87 -6.01 23.17 9.05
N LEU A 88 -5.47 22.06 9.58
CA LEU A 88 -6.11 20.74 9.48
C LEU A 88 -7.38 20.65 10.33
N GLU A 89 -7.39 21.22 11.54
CA GLU A 89 -8.58 21.29 12.40
C GLU A 89 -9.69 22.14 11.78
N THR A 90 -9.33 23.24 11.12
CA THR A 90 -10.28 24.10 10.38
C THR A 90 -10.92 23.32 9.24
N MET A 91 -10.13 22.60 8.46
CA MET A 91 -10.65 21.73 7.40
C MET A 91 -11.59 20.65 7.96
N LEU A 92 -11.21 19.99 9.05
CA LEU A 92 -12.02 18.97 9.72
C LEU A 92 -13.27 19.54 10.43
N SER A 93 -13.38 20.86 10.55
CA SER A 93 -14.56 21.55 11.09
C SER A 93 -15.61 21.85 10.03
N ASN A 94 -15.37 21.51 8.76
CA ASN A 94 -16.41 21.54 7.74
C ASN A 94 -17.53 20.53 8.09
N ALA A 95 -18.79 20.93 7.90
CA ALA A 95 -20.00 20.14 8.16
C ALA A 95 -19.95 18.73 7.53
N GLU A 96 -19.26 18.59 6.40
CA GLU A 96 -19.05 17.32 5.73
C GLU A 96 -18.25 16.31 6.57
N TYR A 97 -17.26 16.77 7.35
CA TYR A 97 -16.29 15.92 8.05
C TYR A 97 -16.58 15.76 9.55
N ILE A 98 -17.35 16.67 10.17
CA ILE A 98 -17.58 16.69 11.63
C ILE A 98 -18.04 15.32 12.15
N LYS A 99 -19.06 14.72 11.52
CA LYS A 99 -19.65 13.46 12.00
C LYS A 99 -18.61 12.32 12.03
N ILE A 100 -17.85 12.16 10.95
CA ILE A 100 -16.88 11.07 10.83
C ILE A 100 -15.62 11.33 11.67
N ARG A 101 -15.20 12.60 11.79
CA ARG A 101 -14.12 13.04 12.68
C ARG A 101 -14.42 12.68 14.12
N ASP A 102 -15.61 13.03 14.59
CA ASP A 102 -16.00 12.79 15.98
C ASP A 102 -16.16 11.29 16.25
N LEU A 103 -16.69 10.52 15.29
CA LEU A 103 -16.74 9.07 15.37
C LEU A 103 -15.34 8.45 15.55
N ILE A 104 -14.39 8.80 14.68
CA ILE A 104 -13.01 8.27 14.74
C ILE A 104 -12.31 8.70 16.04
N ARG A 105 -12.46 9.96 16.47
CA ARG A 105 -11.92 10.45 17.74
C ARG A 105 -12.46 9.68 18.93
N ASN A 106 -13.77 9.48 18.98
CA ASN A 106 -14.44 8.72 20.04
C ASN A 106 -13.97 7.26 20.07
N MET A 107 -13.74 6.64 18.91
CA MET A 107 -13.20 5.29 18.83
C MET A 107 -11.78 5.19 19.40
N ARG A 108 -10.90 6.14 19.07
CA ARG A 108 -9.53 6.19 19.61
C ARG A 108 -9.53 6.42 21.12
N ALA A 109 -10.37 7.35 21.61
CA ALA A 109 -10.51 7.64 23.03
C ALA A 109 -11.02 6.44 23.84
N LYS A 110 -12.07 5.74 23.38
CA LYS A 110 -12.69 4.61 24.09
C LYS A 110 -11.74 3.44 24.33
N HIS A 111 -10.79 3.21 23.42
CA HIS A 111 -9.89 2.05 23.51
C HIS A 111 -8.53 2.40 24.11
N ASN A 112 -8.31 3.64 24.56
CA ASN A 112 -6.98 4.18 24.89
C ASN A 112 -5.94 3.84 23.80
N GLN A 113 -6.42 3.72 22.55
CA GLN A 113 -5.63 3.28 21.44
C GLN A 113 -5.21 4.51 20.66
N GLN A 114 -3.90 4.70 20.56
CA GLN A 114 -3.32 5.69 19.64
C GLN A 114 -3.75 5.41 18.19
N TYR A 115 -4.13 4.15 17.89
CA TYR A 115 -4.54 3.70 16.58
C TYR A 115 -5.87 2.93 16.63
N ALA A 116 -6.92 3.52 16.06
CA ALA A 116 -8.14 2.80 15.71
C ALA A 116 -8.19 2.68 14.18
N PRO A 117 -8.33 1.47 13.61
CA PRO A 117 -8.43 1.33 12.16
C PRO A 117 -9.64 2.09 11.60
N TRP A 118 -9.40 2.98 10.63
CA TRP A 118 -10.44 3.88 10.10
C TRP A 118 -11.63 3.14 9.51
N TYR A 119 -11.40 1.96 8.92
CA TYR A 119 -12.44 1.14 8.30
C TYR A 119 -13.48 0.64 9.32
N LYS A 120 -13.13 0.58 10.62
CA LYS A 120 -14.08 0.25 11.69
C LYS A 120 -15.16 1.33 11.90
N ALA A 121 -14.91 2.56 11.44
CA ALA A 121 -15.90 3.62 11.46
C ALA A 121 -17.08 3.37 10.49
N TYR A 122 -16.86 2.52 9.48
CA TYR A 122 -17.89 2.16 8.50
C TYR A 122 -18.37 0.72 8.64
N ASP A 123 -17.50 -0.20 9.03
CA ASP A 123 -17.86 -1.59 9.26
C ASP A 123 -17.29 -2.07 10.59
N ALA A 124 -18.18 -2.28 11.57
CA ALA A 124 -17.79 -2.74 12.90
C ALA A 124 -17.13 -4.14 12.89
N ASN A 125 -17.36 -4.93 11.83
CA ASN A 125 -16.71 -6.23 11.64
C ASN A 125 -15.28 -6.08 11.13
N ALA A 126 -14.92 -4.97 10.49
CA ALA A 126 -13.57 -4.67 10.04
C ALA A 126 -12.69 -4.27 11.24
N LYS A 127 -12.32 -5.25 12.08
CA LYS A 127 -11.56 -5.02 13.33
C LYS A 127 -10.05 -4.93 13.11
N ASN A 128 -9.57 -5.55 12.04
CA ASN A 128 -8.16 -5.62 11.64
C ASN A 128 -8.08 -5.93 10.14
N LEU A 129 -6.87 -6.00 9.59
CA LEU A 129 -6.65 -6.28 8.17
C LEU A 129 -7.18 -7.64 7.70
N LYS A 130 -7.19 -8.65 8.57
CA LYS A 130 -7.75 -9.98 8.25
C LYS A 130 -9.25 -9.88 8.04
N GLU A 131 -9.96 -9.23 8.97
CA GLU A 131 -11.41 -9.05 8.83
C GLU A 131 -11.76 -8.12 7.67
N LEU A 132 -10.93 -7.10 7.42
CA LEU A 132 -11.06 -6.27 6.23
C LEU A 132 -10.98 -7.11 4.95
N ALA A 133 -9.99 -8.02 4.88
CA ALA A 133 -9.82 -8.94 3.75
C ALA A 133 -11.02 -9.88 3.57
N ASN A 134 -11.57 -10.40 4.67
CA ASN A 134 -12.79 -11.21 4.64
C ASN A 134 -13.97 -10.42 4.06
N ILE A 135 -14.18 -9.17 4.49
CA ILE A 135 -15.28 -8.32 4.02
C ILE A 135 -15.19 -8.03 2.51
N ILE A 136 -13.98 -7.86 1.98
CA ILE A 136 -13.77 -7.62 0.55
C ILE A 136 -13.63 -8.91 -0.28
N ASN A 137 -13.84 -10.09 0.31
CA ASN A 137 -13.64 -11.41 -0.32
C ASN A 137 -12.22 -11.58 -0.91
N ARG A 138 -11.19 -11.33 -0.08
CA ARG A 138 -9.75 -11.45 -0.40
C ARG A 138 -8.97 -12.13 0.72
N ASP A 139 -9.60 -13.07 1.42
CA ASP A 139 -8.95 -13.86 2.47
C ASP A 139 -7.76 -14.65 1.93
N ASP A 140 -7.85 -15.12 0.69
CA ASP A 140 -6.77 -15.76 -0.07
C ASP A 140 -5.54 -14.86 -0.20
N THR A 141 -5.75 -13.61 -0.57
CA THR A 141 -4.72 -12.59 -0.76
C THR A 141 -4.10 -12.23 0.59
N TYR A 142 -4.91 -12.18 1.67
CA TYR A 142 -4.41 -11.93 3.02
C TYR A 142 -3.48 -13.03 3.54
N LYS A 143 -3.52 -14.26 3.00
CA LYS A 143 -2.56 -15.33 3.40
C LYS A 143 -1.11 -14.92 3.13
N LEU A 144 -0.86 -14.01 2.19
CA LEU A 144 0.46 -13.43 1.93
C LEU A 144 0.97 -12.57 3.11
N TYR A 145 0.08 -11.99 3.90
CA TYR A 145 0.43 -11.06 4.98
C TYR A 145 1.32 -11.71 6.04
N GLY A 146 1.02 -12.96 6.44
CA GLY A 146 1.76 -13.67 7.49
C GLY A 146 3.26 -13.80 7.19
N PRO A 147 3.65 -14.43 6.07
CA PRO A 147 5.05 -14.50 5.64
C PRO A 147 5.70 -13.12 5.51
N LEU A 148 5.05 -12.15 4.87
CA LEU A 148 5.61 -10.80 4.66
C LEU A 148 5.83 -10.03 5.98
N SER A 149 4.92 -10.18 6.94
CA SER A 149 5.02 -9.58 8.27
C SER A 149 6.16 -10.16 9.09
N LYS A 150 6.46 -11.47 8.95
CA LYS A 150 7.60 -12.10 9.63
C LYS A 150 8.93 -11.48 9.23
N TYR A 151 9.11 -11.15 7.94
CA TYR A 151 10.30 -10.44 7.46
C TYR A 151 10.39 -9.03 8.02
N ALA A 152 9.28 -8.28 8.03
CA ALA A 152 9.26 -6.91 8.55
C ALA A 152 9.63 -6.83 10.05
N HIS A 153 9.28 -7.84 10.85
CA HIS A 153 9.60 -7.90 12.27
C HIS A 153 10.96 -8.56 12.58
N GLY A 154 11.75 -8.92 11.57
CA GLY A 154 13.08 -9.51 11.78
C GLY A 154 13.06 -10.92 12.38
N PHE A 155 11.89 -11.58 12.44
CA PHE A 155 11.78 -12.97 12.93
C PHE A 155 12.61 -13.97 12.10
N MET A 156 13.01 -13.56 10.91
CA MET A 156 13.81 -14.34 9.97
C MET A 156 15.29 -13.90 9.92
N ALA A 157 15.77 -13.16 10.93
CA ALA A 157 17.17 -12.73 11.01
C ALA A 157 18.14 -13.93 10.95
N MET A 158 17.79 -15.04 11.59
CA MET A 158 18.61 -16.26 11.62
C MET A 158 18.49 -17.12 10.35
N GLU A 159 17.53 -16.87 9.45
CA GLU A 159 17.44 -17.57 8.15
C GLU A 159 18.61 -17.22 7.21
N GLY A 160 19.42 -16.23 7.58
CA GLY A 160 20.69 -15.94 6.91
C GLY A 160 21.78 -16.97 7.22
N VAL A 161 21.66 -17.78 8.27
CA VAL A 161 22.66 -18.81 8.60
C VAL A 161 22.26 -20.12 7.94
N GLN A 162 23.17 -20.68 7.15
CA GLN A 162 23.01 -21.98 6.51
C GLN A 162 24.21 -22.86 6.82
N ILE A 163 24.01 -24.18 6.74
CA ILE A 163 25.11 -25.15 6.78
C ILE A 163 25.46 -25.44 5.32
N ASP A 164 26.72 -25.25 4.93
CA ASP A 164 27.20 -25.57 3.59
C ASP A 164 27.46 -27.08 3.39
N SER A 165 27.97 -27.46 2.23
CA SER A 165 28.30 -28.85 1.89
C SER A 165 29.31 -29.49 2.83
N ASP A 166 30.18 -28.69 3.45
CA ASP A 166 31.28 -29.13 4.31
C ASP A 166 30.87 -29.13 5.79
N LYS A 167 29.57 -28.94 6.04
CA LYS A 167 28.96 -28.82 7.36
C LYS A 167 29.44 -27.61 8.16
N THR A 168 30.01 -26.60 7.50
CA THR A 168 30.41 -25.35 8.14
C THR A 168 29.26 -24.33 8.13
N PRO A 169 29.09 -23.55 9.21
CA PRO A 169 28.14 -22.45 9.22
C PRO A 169 28.58 -21.37 8.23
N ALA A 170 27.73 -21.05 7.27
CA ALA A 170 27.91 -19.99 6.30
C ALA A 170 26.78 -18.96 6.42
N ILE A 171 27.11 -17.69 6.19
CA ILE A 171 26.14 -16.62 6.10
C ILE A 171 25.73 -16.45 4.64
N ARG A 172 24.43 -16.47 4.37
CA ARG A 172 23.87 -16.20 3.04
C ARG A 172 24.26 -14.79 2.59
N PRO A 173 24.56 -14.61 1.29
CA PRO A 173 24.74 -13.29 0.73
C PRO A 173 23.54 -12.38 1.02
N LEU A 174 23.81 -11.10 1.24
CA LEU A 174 22.76 -10.09 1.43
C LEU A 174 21.84 -9.98 0.21
N ARG A 175 22.39 -10.20 -0.99
CA ARG A 175 21.67 -10.19 -2.26
C ARG A 175 21.51 -11.63 -2.72
N LEU A 176 20.27 -12.09 -2.73
CA LEU A 176 19.95 -13.44 -3.13
C LEU A 176 18.65 -13.41 -3.93
N PRO A 177 18.66 -13.86 -5.20
CA PRO A 177 17.51 -13.77 -6.10
C PRO A 177 16.44 -14.83 -5.77
N LEU A 178 16.16 -15.09 -4.50
CA LEU A 178 15.07 -15.98 -4.10
C LEU A 178 13.73 -15.29 -4.32
N ASN A 179 12.87 -15.92 -5.12
CA ASN A 179 11.46 -15.55 -5.30
C ASN A 179 11.26 -14.09 -5.77
N TYR A 180 12.27 -13.45 -6.38
CA TYR A 180 12.16 -12.05 -6.80
C TYR A 180 11.08 -11.87 -7.88
N VAL A 181 10.95 -12.86 -8.77
CA VAL A 181 9.90 -12.92 -9.80
C VAL A 181 8.52 -12.96 -9.16
N ASP A 182 8.32 -13.80 -8.14
CA ASP A 182 7.03 -13.89 -7.43
C ASP A 182 6.70 -12.59 -6.71
N ILE A 183 7.68 -11.99 -6.03
CA ILE A 183 7.50 -10.70 -5.34
C ILE A 183 7.08 -9.61 -6.33
N LEU A 184 7.78 -9.52 -7.48
CA LEU A 184 7.48 -8.55 -8.52
C LEU A 184 6.09 -8.81 -9.16
N ASN A 185 5.77 -10.07 -9.45
CA ASN A 185 4.48 -10.45 -10.03
C ASN A 185 3.32 -10.14 -9.10
N ILE A 186 3.41 -10.50 -7.81
CA ILE A 186 2.39 -10.17 -6.81
C ILE A 186 2.24 -8.65 -6.74
N SER A 187 3.34 -7.91 -6.66
CA SER A 187 3.30 -6.45 -6.62
C SER A 187 2.61 -5.85 -7.84
N GLY A 188 2.91 -6.37 -9.03
CA GLY A 188 2.26 -5.96 -10.28
C GLY A 188 0.76 -6.26 -10.30
N ILE A 189 0.34 -7.43 -9.83
CA ILE A 189 -1.08 -7.81 -9.74
C ILE A 189 -1.85 -6.88 -8.81
N LEU A 190 -1.31 -6.59 -7.61
CA LEU A 190 -1.95 -5.68 -6.65
C LEU A 190 -2.08 -4.25 -7.22
N SER A 191 -1.05 -3.77 -7.93
CA SER A 191 -1.07 -2.48 -8.63
C SER A 191 -2.09 -2.44 -9.76
N ALA A 192 -2.09 -3.45 -10.63
CA ALA A 192 -3.00 -3.50 -11.76
C ALA A 192 -4.47 -3.55 -11.31
N ASP A 193 -4.82 -4.39 -10.33
CA ASP A 193 -6.21 -4.45 -9.82
C ASP A 193 -6.62 -3.14 -9.15
N SER A 194 -5.71 -2.49 -8.42
CA SER A 194 -5.96 -1.19 -7.78
C SER A 194 -6.23 -0.08 -8.80
N ILE A 195 -5.37 0.03 -9.81
CA ILE A 195 -5.55 0.97 -10.92
C ILE A 195 -6.89 0.70 -11.60
N ARG A 196 -7.16 -0.56 -11.96
CA ARG A 196 -8.42 -0.97 -12.61
C ARG A 196 -9.65 -0.51 -11.82
N ARG A 197 -9.66 -0.63 -10.49
CA ARG A 197 -10.76 -0.17 -9.63
C ARG A 197 -10.94 1.35 -9.66
N VAL A 198 -9.84 2.09 -9.56
CA VAL A 198 -9.85 3.56 -9.64
C VAL A 198 -10.42 4.01 -10.99
N TYR A 199 -9.90 3.45 -12.09
CA TYR A 199 -10.38 3.76 -13.44
C TYR A 199 -11.84 3.36 -13.62
N SER A 200 -12.26 2.19 -13.13
CA SER A 200 -13.67 1.77 -13.20
C SER A 200 -14.63 2.71 -12.49
N TYR A 201 -14.19 3.33 -11.40
CA TYR A 201 -15.02 4.28 -10.65
C TYR A 201 -15.06 5.67 -11.28
N TYR A 202 -13.91 6.23 -11.68
CA TYR A 202 -13.82 7.61 -12.17
C TYR A 202 -14.03 7.76 -13.68
N CYS A 203 -13.84 6.69 -14.45
CA CYS A 203 -13.88 6.72 -15.91
C CYS A 203 -14.86 5.66 -16.40
N THR A 204 -16.16 5.96 -16.43
CA THR A 204 -17.21 4.99 -16.80
C THR A 204 -17.06 4.33 -18.17
N ASN A 205 -16.29 4.93 -19.10
CA ASN A 205 -15.99 4.37 -20.43
C ASN A 205 -14.53 3.87 -20.58
N TRP A 206 -13.79 3.70 -19.47
CA TRP A 206 -12.37 3.36 -19.54
C TRP A 206 -12.09 2.05 -20.26
N GLN A 207 -13.02 1.08 -20.26
CA GLN A 207 -12.84 -0.20 -20.94
C GLN A 207 -12.69 -0.01 -22.46
N ASN A 208 -13.45 0.91 -23.05
CA ASN A 208 -13.33 1.24 -24.46
C ASN A 208 -12.02 1.98 -24.72
N SER A 209 -11.68 2.98 -23.91
CA SER A 209 -10.43 3.74 -24.06
C SER A 209 -9.18 2.89 -23.81
N PHE A 210 -9.23 1.98 -22.85
CA PHE A 210 -8.15 1.05 -22.52
C PHE A 210 -8.03 -0.04 -23.57
N GLY A 211 -9.14 -0.58 -24.10
CA GLY A 211 -9.10 -1.49 -25.23
C GLY A 211 -8.43 -0.85 -26.45
N LEU A 212 -8.77 0.41 -26.75
CA LEU A 212 -8.13 1.17 -27.83
C LEU A 212 -6.63 1.40 -27.57
N TRP A 213 -6.26 1.82 -26.35
CA TRP A 213 -4.87 2.02 -25.96
C TRP A 213 -4.06 0.71 -25.99
N TYR A 214 -4.60 -0.37 -25.44
CA TYR A 214 -3.94 -1.67 -25.39
C TYR A 214 -3.72 -2.22 -26.80
N ASN A 215 -4.75 -2.20 -27.65
CA ASN A 215 -4.63 -2.64 -29.04
C ASN A 215 -3.59 -1.80 -29.81
N PHE A 216 -3.55 -0.49 -29.57
CA PHE A 216 -2.53 0.38 -30.14
C PHE A 216 -1.13 -0.06 -29.69
N TRP A 217 -0.88 -0.17 -28.38
CA TRP A 217 0.46 -0.51 -27.87
C TRP A 217 0.89 -1.94 -28.18
N SER A 218 -0.02 -2.92 -28.13
CA SER A 218 0.28 -4.29 -28.57
C SER A 218 0.69 -4.32 -30.03
N SER A 219 0.04 -3.55 -30.90
CA SER A 219 0.44 -3.45 -32.31
C SER A 219 1.79 -2.75 -32.50
N GLU A 220 2.13 -1.77 -31.66
CA GLU A 220 3.45 -1.12 -31.70
C GLU A 220 4.56 -2.03 -31.16
N VAL A 221 4.29 -2.82 -30.11
CA VAL A 221 5.24 -3.82 -29.58
C VAL A 221 5.47 -4.94 -30.59
N GLU A 222 4.42 -5.46 -31.24
CA GLU A 222 4.57 -6.47 -32.29
C GLU A 222 5.39 -5.95 -33.49
N LYS A 223 5.18 -4.69 -33.90
CA LYS A 223 6.04 -4.05 -34.92
C LYS A 223 7.48 -3.94 -34.45
N PHE A 224 7.69 -3.53 -33.21
CA PHE A 224 9.02 -3.40 -32.64
C PHE A 224 9.75 -4.73 -32.57
N ASP A 225 9.08 -5.82 -32.13
CA ASP A 225 9.64 -7.18 -32.10
C ASP A 225 9.92 -7.71 -33.51
N HIS A 226 9.04 -7.43 -34.47
CA HIS A 226 9.25 -7.77 -35.87
C HIS A 226 10.50 -7.06 -36.44
N ASP A 227 10.63 -5.75 -36.19
CA ASP A 227 11.79 -4.96 -36.63
C ASP A 227 13.08 -5.38 -35.91
N PHE A 228 13.01 -5.76 -34.63
CA PHE A 228 14.15 -6.28 -33.88
C PHE A 228 14.60 -7.65 -34.38
N SER A 229 13.66 -8.53 -34.76
CA SER A 229 13.95 -9.84 -35.34
C SER A 229 14.53 -9.77 -36.76
N ALA A 230 14.33 -8.65 -37.45
CA ALA A 230 14.90 -8.37 -38.77
C ALA A 230 16.35 -7.86 -38.72
N ILE A 231 16.85 -7.43 -37.55
CA ILE A 231 18.25 -7.08 -37.34
C ILE A 231 19.05 -8.38 -37.24
N LYS A 232 19.60 -8.84 -38.38
CA LYS A 232 20.65 -9.88 -38.36
C LYS A 232 21.89 -9.29 -37.70
N PHE A 233 22.27 -9.81 -36.53
CA PHE A 233 23.60 -9.59 -35.98
C PHE A 233 24.64 -10.13 -36.98
N LEU A 234 25.41 -9.21 -37.57
CA LEU A 234 26.62 -9.49 -38.34
C LEU A 234 27.80 -9.71 -37.39
#